data_AF-F9S012-F1
#
_entry.id   AF-F9S012-F1
#
_cell.length_a   1.000
_cell.length_b   1.000
_cell.length_c   1.000
_cell.angle_alpha   90.00
_cell.angle_beta   90.00
_cell.angle_gamma   90.00
#
_symmetry.space_group_name_H-M   'P 1'
#
loop_
_entity.id
_entity.type
_entity.pdbx_description
1 polymer ?
#
loop_
_entity_poly.entity_id
_entity_poly.type
_entity_poly.pdbx_seq_one_letter_code
_entity_poly.pdbx_strand_id
1 'polypeptide(L)'
;ITSQGEAFLLSSGILNEQTTKDYSAKLDDLKLLYHLETAPEAAPNGQEIGKILRLKGFESSGDAEKQAIVLKEHGLNFSPRFSAQDGYDTTGPFDISLLRVDLNQYQGKVASVLANDKITTAETVSSMAERNQALAAINGGFFAFNDQVGDFGAPAGLYVKDGQLLREAANLRPVLIIDNSGKHSKVSIGNSVTTEVLLNINGNTVRIDGINRKPGVILNCGGLDDTPSTEAIHDFVCTDDSEIIVYNSAYAAQTPQGEGQEIVIDTNGKVVEVLMKRGSAINAGFSYVQLTGDSKLNVKLGDNLTLASKVVVDGEEVQLRKGVSMLNAGPSLVTNFAIDIASRNTQGFNPYPSTGDHAGSQDDDGLGVSGAMENREGFYNGWVLRRHPRTALGVTDNNVLYAAVVYGRAPTVTEGASITDVAAVMEALGTKNAINLDGGGSSMMVIDGKRTGSSSDASEREVSDAIIFTR
;
A
#
# COMPACT_ATOMS: atom_id res chain seq x y z
N ILE A 1 -21.19 -28.30 7.21
CA ILE A 1 -20.12 -29.16 7.80
C ILE A 1 -19.09 -28.20 8.37
N THR A 2 -19.21 -27.81 9.64
CA THR A 2 -18.35 -26.79 10.27
C THR A 2 -18.12 -27.18 11.74
N SER A 3 -17.00 -27.86 12.00
CA SER A 3 -16.37 -28.07 13.32
C SER A 3 -15.02 -28.83 13.19
N GLN A 4 -14.08 -28.38 12.36
CA GLN A 4 -12.75 -29.00 12.31
C GLN A 4 -11.72 -28.15 13.06
N GLY A 5 -10.94 -28.83 13.90
CA GLY A 5 -9.94 -28.22 14.78
C GLY A 5 -8.88 -27.47 14.01
N GLU A 6 -8.92 -26.14 14.14
CA GLU A 6 -7.83 -25.27 13.72
C GLU A 6 -6.52 -25.77 14.33
N ALA A 7 -5.47 -25.82 13.52
CA ALA A 7 -4.23 -26.46 13.89
C ALA A 7 -3.03 -25.73 13.31
N PHE A 8 -1.88 -25.96 13.96
CA PHE A 8 -0.60 -25.64 13.36
C PHE A 8 -0.30 -26.65 12.24
N LEU A 9 0.13 -26.12 11.11
CA LEU A 9 0.40 -26.89 9.89
C LEU A 9 1.60 -26.29 9.15
N LEU A 10 2.09 -27.04 8.16
CA LEU A 10 3.01 -26.55 7.15
C LEU A 10 2.30 -26.33 5.83
N SER A 11 2.59 -25.20 5.18
CA SER A 11 2.03 -24.81 3.88
C SER A 11 3.13 -24.57 2.86
N SER A 12 2.95 -25.09 1.65
CA SER A 12 3.85 -24.77 0.52
C SER A 12 3.62 -23.39 -0.07
N GLY A 13 2.54 -22.69 0.30
CA GLY A 13 1.99 -21.62 -0.53
C GLY A 13 1.41 -22.17 -1.84
N ILE A 14 1.07 -21.28 -2.76
CA ILE A 14 0.56 -21.66 -4.09
C ILE A 14 1.71 -22.19 -4.94
N LEU A 15 1.50 -23.38 -5.49
CA LEU A 15 2.38 -24.02 -6.45
C LEU A 15 1.71 -24.13 -7.82
N ASN A 16 2.49 -23.98 -8.88
CA ASN A 16 2.07 -24.36 -10.23
C ASN A 16 2.00 -25.89 -10.37
N GLU A 17 1.45 -26.37 -11.49
CA GLU A 17 1.22 -27.81 -11.71
C GLU A 17 2.52 -28.64 -11.67
N GLN A 18 3.60 -28.14 -12.28
CA GLN A 18 4.88 -28.87 -12.32
C GLN A 18 5.51 -28.96 -10.93
N THR A 19 5.61 -27.84 -10.21
CA THR A 19 6.15 -27.80 -8.85
C THR A 19 5.31 -28.63 -7.89
N THR A 20 3.97 -28.66 -8.07
CA THR A 20 3.08 -29.52 -7.29
C THR A 20 3.45 -31.00 -7.47
N LYS A 21 3.67 -31.46 -8.71
CA LYS A 21 4.07 -32.85 -8.99
C LYS A 21 5.45 -33.16 -8.38
N ASP A 22 6.41 -32.26 -8.53
CA ASP A 22 7.77 -32.43 -8.01
C ASP A 22 7.79 -32.50 -6.47
N TYR A 23 7.04 -31.61 -5.80
CA TYR A 23 6.93 -31.61 -4.34
C TYR A 23 6.22 -32.86 -3.83
N SER A 24 5.12 -33.25 -4.48
CA SER A 24 4.36 -34.46 -4.12
C SER A 24 5.23 -35.71 -4.19
N ALA A 25 5.99 -35.89 -5.28
CA ALA A 25 6.89 -37.03 -5.45
C ALA A 25 7.99 -37.10 -4.38
N LYS A 26 8.57 -35.95 -4.00
CA LYS A 26 9.55 -35.88 -2.91
C LYS A 26 8.93 -36.22 -1.54
N LEU A 27 7.72 -35.73 -1.27
CA LEU A 27 7.02 -36.04 -0.03
C LEU A 27 6.66 -37.53 0.06
N ASP A 28 6.26 -38.14 -1.05
CA ASP A 28 6.01 -39.58 -1.15
C ASP A 28 7.28 -40.41 -0.87
N ASP A 29 8.44 -40.01 -1.41
CA ASP A 29 9.74 -40.66 -1.15
C ASP A 29 10.15 -40.54 0.33
N LEU A 30 9.90 -39.38 0.93
CA LEU A 30 10.09 -39.14 2.37
C LEU A 30 9.04 -39.81 3.25
N LYS A 31 8.01 -40.44 2.65
CA LYS A 31 6.88 -41.08 3.33
C LYS A 31 6.13 -40.14 4.29
N LEU A 32 6.05 -38.86 3.93
CA LEU A 32 5.32 -37.85 4.68
C LEU A 32 3.90 -37.74 4.15
N LEU A 33 2.92 -37.77 5.05
CA LEU A 33 1.52 -37.55 4.69
C LEU A 33 1.28 -36.07 4.40
N TYR A 34 0.64 -35.78 3.28
CA TYR A 34 0.25 -34.44 2.88
C TYR A 34 -1.17 -34.40 2.30
N HIS A 35 -1.73 -33.20 2.25
CA HIS A 35 -3.01 -32.90 1.62
C HIS A 35 -2.80 -31.88 0.52
N LEU A 36 -3.52 -32.06 -0.59
CA LEU A 36 -3.59 -31.08 -1.67
C LEU A 36 -4.88 -30.28 -1.51
N GLU A 37 -4.76 -28.96 -1.44
CA GLU A 37 -5.86 -28.02 -1.28
C GLU A 37 -5.87 -26.99 -2.43
N THR A 38 -7.03 -26.40 -2.70
CA THR A 38 -7.18 -25.27 -3.64
C THR A 38 -7.17 -23.97 -2.87
N ALA A 39 -6.76 -22.86 -3.50
CA ALA A 39 -6.90 -21.54 -2.87
C ALA A 39 -8.34 -21.27 -2.38
N PRO A 40 -8.53 -20.48 -1.29
CA PRO A 40 -9.86 -20.20 -0.74
C PRO A 40 -10.76 -19.39 -1.69
N GLU A 41 -10.17 -18.64 -2.63
CA GLU A 41 -10.86 -17.87 -3.65
C GLU A 41 -10.11 -18.01 -4.99
N ALA A 42 -10.82 -17.87 -6.11
CA ALA A 42 -10.23 -17.76 -7.44
C ALA A 42 -9.54 -16.40 -7.64
N ALA A 43 -8.77 -16.26 -8.72
CA ALA A 43 -8.23 -14.97 -9.15
C ALA A 43 -9.37 -14.01 -9.56
N PRO A 44 -9.12 -12.69 -9.62
CA PRO A 44 -10.14 -11.71 -10.01
C PRO A 44 -10.79 -11.96 -11.38
N ASN A 45 -10.09 -12.66 -12.28
CA ASN A 45 -10.58 -13.07 -13.59
C ASN A 45 -11.39 -14.39 -13.59
N GLY A 46 -11.63 -14.98 -12.41
CA GLY A 46 -12.35 -16.24 -12.21
C GLY A 46 -11.52 -17.51 -12.38
N GLN A 47 -10.22 -17.42 -12.70
CA GLN A 47 -9.34 -18.59 -12.85
C GLN A 47 -8.93 -19.17 -11.49
N GLU A 48 -8.83 -20.49 -11.40
CA GLU A 48 -8.31 -21.17 -10.22
C GLU A 48 -6.82 -20.85 -10.04
N ILE A 49 -6.42 -20.57 -8.79
CA ILE A 49 -5.04 -20.21 -8.44
C ILE A 49 -4.33 -21.46 -7.91
N GLY A 50 -3.54 -22.10 -8.76
CA GLY A 50 -2.61 -23.20 -8.44
C GLY A 50 -3.12 -24.24 -7.43
N LYS A 51 -2.20 -24.86 -6.68
CA LYS A 51 -2.52 -25.79 -5.58
C LYS A 51 -1.65 -25.51 -4.36
N ILE A 52 -2.13 -25.88 -3.18
CA ILE A 52 -1.40 -25.78 -1.91
C ILE A 52 -1.19 -27.18 -1.34
N LEU A 53 0.05 -27.52 -1.00
CA LEU A 53 0.38 -28.71 -0.23
C LEU A 53 0.38 -28.38 1.26
N ARG A 54 -0.27 -29.23 2.06
CA ARG A 54 -0.37 -29.09 3.52
C ARG A 54 0.14 -30.32 4.24
N LEU A 55 1.01 -30.14 5.23
CA LEU A 55 1.32 -31.17 6.22
C LEU A 55 0.70 -30.72 7.55
N LYS A 56 -0.06 -31.60 8.20
CA LYS A 56 -0.84 -31.31 9.42
C LYS A 56 -0.32 -32.12 10.61
N GLY A 57 -0.81 -31.80 11.81
CA GLY A 57 -0.53 -32.58 13.02
C GLY A 57 0.58 -32.00 13.91
N PHE A 58 0.85 -30.70 13.81
CA PHE A 58 1.80 -30.03 14.69
C PHE A 58 1.08 -29.46 15.92
N GLU A 59 1.68 -29.61 17.10
CA GLU A 59 1.15 -29.08 18.36
C GLU A 59 1.39 -27.57 18.49
N SER A 60 2.45 -27.06 17.86
CA SER A 60 2.84 -25.66 17.92
C SER A 60 3.45 -25.18 16.60
N SER A 61 3.47 -23.86 16.41
CA SER A 61 4.19 -23.23 15.29
C SER A 61 5.67 -23.59 15.31
N GLY A 62 6.29 -23.71 16.49
CA GLY A 62 7.71 -24.05 16.62
C GLY A 62 8.03 -25.48 16.19
N ASP A 63 7.09 -26.43 16.36
CA ASP A 63 7.27 -27.79 15.88
C ASP A 63 7.12 -27.89 14.36
N ALA A 64 6.17 -27.13 13.79
CA ALA A 64 6.06 -26.97 12.35
C ALA A 64 7.36 -26.36 11.78
N GLU A 65 7.89 -25.29 12.37
CA GLU A 65 9.12 -24.63 11.92
C GLU A 65 10.34 -25.57 11.90
N LYS A 66 10.51 -26.40 12.94
CA LYS A 66 11.59 -27.42 12.96
C LYS A 66 11.47 -28.36 11.77
N GLN A 67 10.25 -28.82 11.45
CA GLN A 67 10.03 -29.70 10.30
C GLN A 67 10.23 -28.97 8.97
N ALA A 68 9.85 -27.69 8.87
CA ALA A 68 10.11 -26.87 7.68
C ALA A 68 11.62 -26.79 7.35
N ILE A 69 12.47 -26.60 8.37
CA ILE A 69 13.93 -26.57 8.21
C ILE A 69 14.44 -27.89 7.60
N VAL A 70 13.96 -29.04 8.10
CA VAL A 70 14.32 -30.36 7.57
C VAL A 70 13.85 -30.54 6.11
N LEU A 71 12.64 -30.10 5.79
CA LEU A 71 12.11 -30.17 4.42
C LEU A 71 12.92 -29.29 3.46
N LYS A 72 13.40 -28.14 3.92
CA LYS A 72 14.23 -27.23 3.12
C LYS A 72 15.52 -27.89 2.66
N GLU A 73 16.14 -28.76 3.47
CA GLU A 73 17.32 -29.56 3.08
C GLU A 73 17.03 -30.51 1.90
N HIS A 74 15.76 -30.87 1.69
CA HIS A 74 15.29 -31.70 0.58
C HIS A 74 14.78 -30.85 -0.61
N GLY A 75 14.99 -29.54 -0.56
CA GLY A 75 14.50 -28.60 -1.57
C GLY A 75 12.97 -28.49 -1.59
N LEU A 76 12.33 -28.66 -0.44
CA LEU A 76 10.89 -28.45 -0.22
C LEU A 76 10.72 -27.23 0.70
N ASN A 77 10.17 -26.14 0.17
CA ASN A 77 9.92 -24.93 0.95
C ASN A 77 8.51 -24.97 1.52
N PHE A 78 8.42 -24.99 2.85
CA PHE A 78 7.18 -24.98 3.60
C PHE A 78 7.25 -23.97 4.74
N SER A 79 6.11 -23.37 5.05
CA SER A 79 5.96 -22.35 6.07
C SER A 79 5.09 -22.84 7.20
N PRO A 80 5.43 -22.58 8.46
CA PRO A 80 4.49 -22.76 9.56
C PRO A 80 3.31 -21.81 9.39
N ARG A 81 2.10 -22.34 9.57
CA ARG A 81 0.84 -21.60 9.54
C ARG A 81 -0.08 -22.07 10.64
N PHE A 82 -1.06 -21.22 10.95
CA PHE A 82 -2.25 -21.59 11.68
C PHE A 82 -3.45 -21.55 10.71
N SER A 83 -4.20 -22.64 10.62
CA SER A 83 -5.21 -22.82 9.55
C SER A 83 -6.31 -21.77 9.55
N ALA A 84 -6.64 -21.18 10.71
CA ALA A 84 -7.66 -20.14 10.80
C ALA A 84 -7.28 -18.87 10.01
N GLN A 85 -5.99 -18.70 9.70
CA GLN A 85 -5.46 -17.54 8.97
C GLN A 85 -5.30 -17.80 7.47
N ASP A 86 -5.70 -18.99 6.98
CA ASP A 86 -5.51 -19.38 5.57
C ASP A 86 -6.57 -18.80 4.61
N GLY A 87 -7.58 -18.09 5.12
CA GLY A 87 -8.64 -17.45 4.32
C GLY A 87 -9.88 -18.30 4.08
N TYR A 88 -9.84 -19.60 4.39
CA TYR A 88 -11.04 -20.46 4.38
C TYR A 88 -12.02 -20.10 5.51
N ASP A 89 -13.22 -20.68 5.49
CA ASP A 89 -14.20 -20.56 6.56
C ASP A 89 -13.59 -20.93 7.93
N THR A 90 -13.73 -20.02 8.89
CA THR A 90 -13.29 -20.22 10.27
C THR A 90 -14.28 -19.55 11.23
N THR A 91 -14.25 -19.95 12.49
CA THR A 91 -15.04 -19.33 13.56
C THR A 91 -14.28 -18.21 14.29
N GLY A 92 -13.06 -17.88 13.86
CA GLY A 92 -12.20 -16.87 14.49
C GLY A 92 -11.38 -17.45 15.65
N PRO A 93 -11.04 -16.64 16.68
CA PRO A 93 -11.64 -15.33 17.02
C PRO A 93 -11.19 -14.15 16.14
N PHE A 94 -11.96 -13.07 16.19
CA PHE A 94 -11.67 -11.80 15.50
C PHE A 94 -11.80 -10.62 16.47
N ASP A 95 -10.77 -9.78 16.55
CA ASP A 95 -10.79 -8.51 17.27
C ASP A 95 -10.91 -7.35 16.26
N ILE A 96 -12.01 -6.61 16.36
CA ILE A 96 -12.40 -5.58 15.39
C ILE A 96 -12.76 -4.30 16.14
N SER A 97 -12.04 -3.23 15.83
CA SER A 97 -12.37 -1.88 16.26
C SER A 97 -13.11 -1.14 15.15
N LEU A 98 -14.27 -0.57 15.48
CA LEU A 98 -15.12 0.14 14.54
C LEU A 98 -15.40 1.57 15.03
N LEU A 99 -15.14 2.54 14.16
CA LEU A 99 -15.51 3.93 14.35
C LEU A 99 -16.60 4.31 13.34
N ARG A 100 -17.72 4.84 13.84
CA ARG A 100 -18.83 5.37 13.04
C ARG A 100 -18.92 6.88 13.22
N VAL A 101 -18.90 7.63 12.12
CA VAL A 101 -19.01 9.10 12.13
C VAL A 101 -20.13 9.54 11.19
N ASP A 102 -21.16 10.20 11.72
CA ASP A 102 -22.14 10.91 10.90
C ASP A 102 -21.56 12.27 10.49
N LEU A 103 -21.09 12.39 9.24
CA LEU A 103 -20.40 13.58 8.76
C LEU A 103 -21.35 14.80 8.63
N ASN A 104 -22.67 14.60 8.68
CA ASN A 104 -23.62 15.71 8.71
C ASN A 104 -23.72 16.35 10.11
N GLN A 105 -23.40 15.60 11.17
CA GLN A 105 -23.52 16.04 12.56
C GLN A 105 -22.18 16.33 13.23
N TYR A 106 -21.12 15.69 12.75
CA TYR A 106 -19.78 15.82 13.30
C TYR A 106 -19.26 17.26 13.15
N GLN A 107 -18.85 17.86 14.27
CA GLN A 107 -18.37 19.24 14.33
C GLN A 107 -16.85 19.33 14.14
N GLY A 108 -16.12 18.25 14.45
CA GLY A 108 -14.71 18.11 14.14
C GLY A 108 -14.46 17.93 12.65
N LYS A 109 -13.19 17.69 12.31
CA LYS A 109 -12.73 17.44 10.93
C LYS A 109 -12.13 16.05 10.82
N VAL A 110 -12.39 15.41 9.69
CA VAL A 110 -11.58 14.29 9.20
C VAL A 110 -10.40 14.92 8.44
N ALA A 111 -9.17 14.50 8.72
CA ALA A 111 -7.98 15.01 8.03
C ALA A 111 -6.95 13.90 7.84
N SER A 112 -6.14 14.00 6.79
CA SER A 112 -4.91 13.22 6.66
C SER A 112 -3.73 14.02 7.20
N VAL A 113 -2.80 13.35 7.88
CA VAL A 113 -1.57 13.93 8.39
C VAL A 113 -0.39 13.04 8.01
N LEU A 114 0.76 13.66 7.72
CA LEU A 114 2.03 12.96 7.52
C LEU A 114 2.74 12.80 8.86
N ALA A 115 3.49 11.71 9.00
CA ALA A 115 4.48 11.52 10.03
C ALA A 115 5.41 12.72 10.10
N ASN A 116 5.57 13.30 11.28
CA ASN A 116 6.39 14.49 11.54
C ASN A 116 6.18 15.67 10.54
N ASP A 117 5.03 15.73 9.87
CA ASP A 117 4.73 16.67 8.78
C ASP A 117 5.73 16.65 7.60
N LYS A 118 6.37 15.50 7.35
CA LYS A 118 7.37 15.30 6.30
C LYS A 118 7.08 14.03 5.50
N ILE A 119 7.54 14.01 4.25
CA ILE A 119 7.38 12.85 3.37
C ILE A 119 8.30 11.72 3.79
N THR A 120 9.59 11.96 4.04
CA THR A 120 10.56 10.88 4.29
C THR A 120 10.78 10.62 5.79
N THR A 121 9.71 10.42 6.54
CA THR A 121 9.77 10.04 7.95
C THR A 121 8.63 9.11 8.32
N ALA A 122 8.74 8.42 9.45
CA ALA A 122 7.67 7.59 9.99
C ALA A 122 7.34 8.01 11.43
N GLU A 123 6.10 7.78 11.85
CA GLU A 123 5.59 8.09 13.19
C GLU A 123 4.48 7.08 13.52
N THR A 124 4.30 6.72 14.79
CA THR A 124 3.18 5.85 15.19
C THR A 124 1.84 6.59 15.06
N VAL A 125 0.75 5.85 14.85
CA VAL A 125 -0.61 6.44 14.82
C VAL A 125 -0.93 7.11 16.16
N SER A 126 -0.53 6.50 17.28
CA SER A 126 -0.67 7.09 18.61
C SER A 126 0.04 8.44 18.75
N SER A 127 1.28 8.55 18.27
CA SER A 127 2.04 9.80 18.32
C SER A 127 1.41 10.86 17.42
N MET A 128 1.00 10.50 16.20
CA MET A 128 0.29 11.43 15.30
C MET A 128 -1.04 11.90 15.90
N ALA A 129 -1.79 11.02 16.56
CA ALA A 129 -3.03 11.37 17.24
C ALA A 129 -2.79 12.37 18.39
N GLU A 130 -1.78 12.13 19.22
CA GLU A 130 -1.41 13.01 20.34
C GLU A 130 -0.95 14.38 19.83
N ARG A 131 -0.01 14.40 18.89
CA ARG A 131 0.55 15.63 18.29
C ARG A 131 -0.52 16.52 17.68
N ASN A 132 -1.58 15.93 17.12
CA ASN A 132 -2.69 16.64 16.51
C ASN A 132 -3.92 16.80 17.43
N GLN A 133 -3.84 16.40 18.70
CA GLN A 133 -4.94 16.44 19.66
C GLN A 133 -6.23 15.78 19.14
N ALA A 134 -6.06 14.69 18.38
CA ALA A 134 -7.16 13.99 17.74
C ALA A 134 -8.07 13.30 18.77
N LEU A 135 -9.37 13.29 18.49
CA LEU A 135 -10.34 12.45 19.19
C LEU A 135 -10.10 10.97 18.86
N ALA A 136 -9.86 10.67 17.58
CA ALA A 136 -9.51 9.34 17.12
C ALA A 136 -8.54 9.40 15.93
N ALA A 137 -7.84 8.31 15.66
CA ALA A 137 -6.95 8.17 14.52
C ALA A 137 -6.88 6.72 14.04
N ILE A 138 -6.64 6.53 12.75
CA ILE A 138 -6.27 5.26 12.12
C ILE A 138 -5.04 5.47 11.23
N ASN A 139 -4.27 4.43 10.93
CA ASN A 139 -3.22 4.50 9.92
C ASN A 139 -3.80 4.81 8.52
N GLY A 140 -2.95 5.34 7.63
CA GLY A 140 -3.33 5.78 6.30
C GLY A 140 -2.86 4.87 5.17
N GLY A 141 -2.23 5.46 4.16
CA GLY A 141 -1.85 4.81 2.91
C GLY A 141 -0.61 3.91 3.01
N PHE A 142 -0.25 3.31 1.88
CA PHE A 142 0.97 2.51 1.77
C PHE A 142 2.22 3.38 1.79
N PHE A 143 3.36 2.80 2.18
CA PHE A 143 4.62 3.53 2.27
C PHE A 143 5.85 2.65 2.03
N ALA A 144 6.97 3.31 1.73
CA ALA A 144 8.26 2.65 1.65
C ALA A 144 8.75 2.27 3.06
N PHE A 145 8.77 0.97 3.34
CA PHE A 145 9.08 0.41 4.65
C PHE A 145 10.59 0.25 4.92
N ASN A 146 11.44 0.50 3.92
CA ASN A 146 12.90 0.60 4.08
C ASN A 146 13.51 1.42 2.93
N ASP A 147 14.80 1.73 3.05
CA ASP A 147 15.52 2.53 2.06
C ASP A 147 15.88 1.79 0.76
N GLN A 148 15.66 0.48 0.67
CA GLN A 148 15.92 -0.29 -0.55
C GLN A 148 14.80 -0.11 -1.58
N VAL A 149 13.56 0.08 -1.10
CA VAL A 149 12.36 0.17 -1.95
C VAL A 149 11.86 1.61 -2.16
N GLY A 150 12.39 2.58 -1.40
CA GLY A 150 12.05 4.00 -1.46
C GLY A 150 12.81 4.78 -0.39
N ASP A 151 12.38 5.99 -0.04
CA ASP A 151 12.85 6.63 1.20
C ASP A 151 12.00 6.13 2.36
N PHE A 152 12.61 5.67 3.46
CA PHE A 152 11.85 5.16 4.60
C PHE A 152 10.77 6.14 5.08
N GLY A 153 9.53 5.67 5.18
CA GLY A 153 8.37 6.46 5.60
C GLY A 153 7.72 7.31 4.51
N ALA A 154 8.22 7.29 3.27
CA ALA A 154 7.58 7.99 2.16
C ALA A 154 6.29 7.28 1.69
N PRO A 155 5.16 8.00 1.50
CA PRO A 155 3.97 7.41 0.91
C PRO A 155 4.27 6.77 -0.46
N ALA A 156 3.73 5.58 -0.71
CA ALA A 156 3.95 4.77 -1.91
C ALA A 156 2.74 4.86 -2.86
N GLY A 157 2.49 6.08 -3.32
CA GLY A 157 1.37 6.46 -4.18
C GLY A 157 0.94 7.91 -3.93
N LEU A 158 -0.20 8.31 -4.50
CA LEU A 158 -0.68 9.68 -4.44
C LEU A 158 -0.81 10.18 -3.01
N TYR A 159 -0.29 11.38 -2.76
CA TYR A 159 -0.57 12.13 -1.54
C TYR A 159 -0.79 13.60 -1.88
N VAL A 160 -1.97 14.12 -1.55
CA VAL A 160 -2.34 15.53 -1.67
C VAL A 160 -2.62 16.08 -0.27
N LYS A 161 -2.00 17.21 0.07
CA LYS A 161 -2.24 17.93 1.33
C LYS A 161 -2.70 19.35 1.03
N ASP A 162 -3.92 19.70 1.44
CA ASP A 162 -4.46 21.06 1.32
C ASP A 162 -4.40 21.64 -0.11
N GLY A 163 -4.63 20.79 -1.11
CA GLY A 163 -4.57 21.13 -2.54
C GLY A 163 -3.18 21.08 -3.15
N GLN A 164 -2.13 20.71 -2.41
CA GLN A 164 -0.79 20.52 -2.95
C GLN A 164 -0.53 19.04 -3.23
N LEU A 165 -0.19 18.69 -4.49
CA LEU A 165 0.29 17.35 -4.84
C LEU A 165 1.72 17.18 -4.31
N LEU A 166 1.91 16.22 -3.40
CA LEU A 166 3.19 15.92 -2.77
C LEU A 166 3.84 14.63 -3.27
N ARG A 167 3.03 13.69 -3.80
CA ARG A 167 3.45 12.43 -4.41
C ARG A 167 2.49 12.10 -5.55
N GLU A 168 3.03 11.60 -6.65
CA GLU A 168 2.29 11.12 -7.81
C GLU A 168 1.48 9.84 -7.52
N ALA A 169 0.48 9.55 -8.34
CA ALA A 169 -0.33 8.36 -8.20
C ALA A 169 0.43 7.09 -8.54
N ALA A 170 0.19 6.04 -7.75
CA ALA A 170 0.29 4.69 -8.26
C ALA A 170 -0.97 4.47 -9.11
N ASN A 171 -0.82 4.61 -10.43
CA ASN A 171 -1.96 4.78 -11.34
C ASN A 171 -2.99 3.64 -11.21
N LEU A 172 -4.26 3.98 -11.46
CA LEU A 172 -5.42 3.07 -11.42
C LEU A 172 -5.81 2.55 -10.02
N ARG A 173 -5.07 2.88 -8.96
CA ARG A 173 -5.48 2.58 -7.58
C ARG A 173 -6.66 3.42 -7.11
N PRO A 174 -7.44 2.95 -6.13
CA PRO A 174 -8.46 3.77 -5.50
C PRO A 174 -7.83 4.86 -4.64
N VAL A 175 -8.60 5.91 -4.37
CA VAL A 175 -8.15 7.08 -3.64
C VAL A 175 -9.19 7.53 -2.63
N LEU A 176 -8.76 7.79 -1.40
CA LEU A 176 -9.56 8.47 -0.40
C LEU A 176 -9.46 9.98 -0.64
N ILE A 177 -10.60 10.67 -0.65
CA ILE A 177 -10.69 12.12 -0.84
C ILE A 177 -11.35 12.72 0.39
N ILE A 178 -10.69 13.71 0.99
CA ILE A 178 -11.17 14.48 2.14
C ILE A 178 -11.25 15.95 1.71
N ASP A 179 -12.46 16.52 1.69
CA ASP A 179 -12.68 17.93 1.39
C ASP A 179 -13.15 18.68 2.66
N ASN A 180 -12.25 19.52 3.17
CA ASN A 180 -12.46 20.39 4.32
C ASN A 180 -12.66 21.87 3.93
N SER A 181 -12.92 22.18 2.65
CA SER A 181 -13.21 23.55 2.20
C SER A 181 -14.54 24.10 2.74
N GLY A 182 -15.45 23.21 3.13
CA GLY A 182 -16.75 23.55 3.74
C GLY A 182 -16.76 23.53 5.27
N LYS A 183 -17.94 23.82 5.84
CA LYS A 183 -18.16 23.76 7.29
C LYS A 183 -17.96 22.35 7.86
N HIS A 184 -18.51 21.33 7.22
CA HIS A 184 -18.32 19.92 7.58
C HIS A 184 -17.34 19.25 6.61
N SER A 185 -16.60 18.24 7.08
CA SER A 185 -15.79 17.40 6.19
C SER A 185 -16.70 16.64 5.23
N LYS A 186 -16.31 16.58 3.97
CA LYS A 186 -16.85 15.62 3.00
C LYS A 186 -15.79 14.56 2.74
N VAL A 187 -16.17 13.29 2.83
CA VAL A 187 -15.27 12.18 2.54
C VAL A 187 -15.89 11.35 1.42
N SER A 188 -15.10 11.05 0.40
CA SER A 188 -15.51 10.20 -0.72
C SER A 188 -14.37 9.30 -1.15
N ILE A 189 -14.69 8.23 -1.86
CA ILE A 189 -13.73 7.25 -2.37
C ILE A 189 -13.94 7.16 -3.88
N GLY A 190 -12.85 7.38 -4.63
CA GLY A 190 -12.78 7.10 -6.06
C GLY A 190 -12.09 5.77 -6.31
N ASN A 191 -12.46 5.09 -7.38
CA ASN A 191 -12.01 3.71 -7.67
C ASN A 191 -10.71 3.66 -8.48
N SER A 192 -10.39 4.73 -9.19
CA SER A 192 -9.17 4.86 -9.99
C SER A 192 -8.67 6.29 -9.95
N VAL A 193 -7.39 6.49 -9.63
CA VAL A 193 -6.73 7.79 -9.74
C VAL A 193 -5.51 7.72 -10.66
N THR A 194 -5.30 8.79 -11.41
CA THR A 194 -4.06 9.03 -12.15
C THR A 194 -3.58 10.46 -11.93
N THR A 195 -2.28 10.66 -12.14
CA THR A 195 -1.65 11.98 -12.09
C THR A 195 -0.94 12.29 -13.40
N GLU A 196 -1.05 13.53 -13.84
CA GLU A 196 -0.20 14.10 -14.87
C GLU A 196 0.50 15.32 -14.29
N VAL A 197 1.83 15.35 -14.39
CA VAL A 197 2.66 16.45 -13.90
C VAL A 197 3.49 16.96 -15.06
N LEU A 198 3.32 18.23 -15.39
CA LEU A 198 3.98 18.89 -16.51
C LEU A 198 4.77 20.10 -15.99
N LEU A 199 6.00 20.21 -16.45
CA LEU A 199 6.84 21.39 -16.26
C LEU A 199 6.79 22.23 -17.53
N ASN A 200 6.24 23.44 -17.43
CA ASN A 200 6.27 24.41 -18.52
C ASN A 200 7.56 25.23 -18.44
N ILE A 201 8.36 25.21 -19.50
CA ILE A 201 9.62 25.93 -19.68
C ILE A 201 9.43 26.89 -20.85
N ASN A 202 9.25 28.17 -20.57
CA ASN A 202 9.08 29.22 -21.59
C ASN A 202 8.02 28.88 -22.68
N GLY A 203 6.94 28.19 -22.30
CA GLY A 203 5.85 27.78 -23.21
C GLY A 203 5.93 26.34 -23.72
N ASN A 204 7.06 25.65 -23.55
CA ASN A 204 7.19 24.22 -23.89
C ASN A 204 6.91 23.36 -22.66
N THR A 205 6.13 22.29 -22.81
CA THR A 205 5.81 21.38 -21.70
C THR A 205 6.66 20.13 -21.75
N VAL A 206 7.25 19.77 -20.62
CA VAL A 206 7.96 18.49 -20.41
C VAL A 206 7.27 17.71 -19.29
N ARG A 207 7.15 16.40 -19.46
CA ARG A 207 6.59 15.50 -18.46
C ARG A 207 7.54 15.36 -17.27
N ILE A 208 6.98 15.21 -16.07
CA ILE A 208 7.71 14.93 -14.83
C ILE A 208 7.37 13.51 -14.39
N ASP A 209 8.35 12.78 -13.89
CA ASP A 209 8.25 11.37 -13.50
C ASP A 209 7.85 11.20 -12.03
N GLY A 210 8.20 12.16 -11.17
CA GLY A 210 7.87 12.05 -9.76
C GLY A 210 7.94 13.37 -8.99
N ILE A 211 7.36 13.32 -7.79
CA ILE A 211 7.40 14.41 -6.82
C ILE A 211 7.85 13.84 -5.47
N ASN A 212 8.83 14.50 -4.83
CA ASN A 212 9.31 14.22 -3.47
C ASN A 212 9.55 12.72 -3.19
N ARG A 213 10.27 12.02 -4.08
CA ARG A 213 10.67 10.63 -3.85
C ARG A 213 12.09 10.34 -4.28
N LYS A 214 12.63 9.26 -3.72
CA LYS A 214 13.84 8.63 -4.17
C LYS A 214 13.81 8.33 -5.68
N PRO A 215 14.85 8.72 -6.42
CA PRO A 215 15.04 8.33 -7.81
C PRO A 215 15.44 6.86 -7.95
N GLY A 216 15.15 6.25 -9.10
CA GLY A 216 15.55 4.90 -9.47
C GLY A 216 14.61 3.80 -9.02
N VAL A 217 13.79 4.03 -7.99
CA VAL A 217 12.93 3.01 -7.36
C VAL A 217 11.50 3.51 -7.20
N ILE A 218 10.56 2.67 -7.65
CA ILE A 218 9.13 2.95 -7.66
C ILE A 218 8.42 1.76 -6.99
N LEU A 219 8.37 1.78 -5.66
CA LEU A 219 7.57 0.82 -4.91
C LEU A 219 6.10 0.91 -5.33
N ASN A 220 5.50 -0.25 -5.54
CA ASN A 220 4.17 -0.48 -6.08
C ASN A 220 4.00 -0.27 -7.59
N CYS A 221 5.06 0.09 -8.32
CA CYS A 221 4.99 0.45 -9.74
C CYS A 221 3.87 1.49 -10.01
N GLY A 222 3.25 1.43 -11.19
CA GLY A 222 2.14 2.31 -11.55
C GLY A 222 2.58 3.71 -11.98
N GLY A 223 3.87 3.95 -12.19
CA GLY A 223 4.43 5.16 -12.76
C GLY A 223 4.38 5.13 -14.29
N LEU A 224 5.32 5.86 -14.91
CA LEU A 224 5.36 6.10 -16.34
C LEU A 224 6.76 5.74 -16.84
N ASP A 225 6.84 5.00 -17.95
CA ASP A 225 8.09 4.48 -18.51
C ASP A 225 8.92 3.56 -17.57
N ASP A 226 8.33 3.17 -16.45
CA ASP A 226 8.82 2.20 -15.47
C ASP A 226 9.11 0.82 -16.09
N THR A 227 10.21 0.19 -15.64
CA THR A 227 10.57 -1.20 -15.97
C THR A 227 10.41 -2.11 -14.75
N PRO A 228 9.92 -3.35 -14.90
CA PRO A 228 9.43 -4.00 -16.13
C PRO A 228 7.96 -3.68 -16.46
N SER A 229 7.28 -2.86 -15.65
CA SER A 229 5.86 -2.52 -15.82
C SER A 229 5.58 -1.07 -15.54
N THR A 230 4.59 -0.52 -16.25
CA THR A 230 3.87 0.70 -15.86
C THR A 230 2.54 0.39 -15.16
N GLU A 231 2.15 -0.88 -15.03
CA GLU A 231 0.99 -1.27 -14.24
C GLU A 231 1.28 -1.09 -12.75
N ALA A 232 0.28 -0.72 -11.95
CA ALA A 232 0.39 -0.84 -10.50
C ALA A 232 0.53 -2.32 -10.12
N ILE A 233 1.47 -2.65 -9.25
CA ILE A 233 1.71 -4.02 -8.75
C ILE A 233 2.14 -3.91 -7.28
N HIS A 234 1.28 -4.31 -6.35
CA HIS A 234 1.54 -4.15 -4.92
C HIS A 234 2.74 -4.98 -4.44
N ASP A 235 3.56 -4.38 -3.58
CA ASP A 235 4.84 -4.88 -3.03
C ASP A 235 5.88 -5.25 -4.10
N PHE A 236 5.72 -4.72 -5.31
CA PHE A 236 6.69 -4.85 -6.38
C PHE A 236 7.45 -3.54 -6.56
N VAL A 237 8.76 -3.60 -6.80
CA VAL A 237 9.58 -2.40 -7.06
C VAL A 237 9.92 -2.33 -8.53
N CYS A 238 9.32 -1.38 -9.23
CA CYS A 238 9.75 -1.00 -10.56
C CYS A 238 10.93 -0.02 -10.49
N THR A 239 11.66 0.12 -11.58
CA THR A 239 12.82 0.99 -11.69
C THR A 239 12.75 1.88 -12.91
N ASP A 240 13.28 3.09 -12.78
CA ASP A 240 13.55 4.01 -13.88
C ASP A 240 14.84 4.79 -13.57
N ASP A 241 15.87 4.61 -14.39
CA ASP A 241 17.15 5.27 -14.19
C ASP A 241 17.16 6.72 -14.70
N SER A 242 16.23 7.09 -15.60
CA SER A 242 16.23 8.36 -16.33
C SER A 242 14.98 9.18 -16.03
N GLU A 243 15.02 9.92 -14.93
CA GLU A 243 13.85 10.59 -14.38
C GLU A 243 14.04 12.11 -14.28
N ILE A 244 12.92 12.83 -14.34
CA ILE A 244 12.78 14.22 -13.94
C ILE A 244 11.89 14.26 -12.70
N ILE A 245 12.47 14.61 -11.55
CA ILE A 245 11.76 14.60 -10.25
C ILE A 245 11.78 16.00 -9.62
N VAL A 246 10.63 16.44 -9.12
CA VAL A 246 10.49 17.73 -8.44
C VAL A 246 10.48 17.55 -6.93
N TYR A 247 11.25 18.36 -6.22
CA TYR A 247 11.31 18.39 -4.76
C TYR A 247 10.93 19.76 -4.22
N ASN A 248 10.33 19.75 -3.03
CA ASN A 248 10.03 20.94 -2.25
C ASN A 248 10.26 20.71 -0.76
N SER A 249 9.91 21.68 0.07
CA SER A 249 10.11 21.65 1.52
C SER A 249 9.37 20.52 2.26
N ALA A 250 8.46 19.80 1.62
CA ALA A 250 7.78 18.65 2.21
C ALA A 250 8.64 17.38 2.22
N TYR A 251 9.66 17.28 1.35
CA TYR A 251 10.48 16.07 1.19
C TYR A 251 11.34 15.76 2.44
N ALA A 252 12.52 16.37 2.51
CA ALA A 252 13.54 16.17 3.54
C ALA A 252 14.33 17.47 3.76
N ALA A 253 15.46 17.40 4.46
CA ALA A 253 16.36 18.55 4.61
C ALA A 253 17.26 18.80 3.38
N GLN A 254 17.45 17.77 2.54
CA GLN A 254 18.29 17.80 1.35
C GLN A 254 17.63 16.98 0.25
N THR A 255 17.81 17.37 -1.00
CA THR A 255 17.42 16.54 -2.14
C THR A 255 18.38 15.34 -2.29
N PRO A 256 17.99 14.26 -2.99
CA PRO A 256 18.86 13.10 -3.18
C PRO A 256 20.19 13.46 -3.83
N GLN A 257 21.27 12.92 -3.27
CA GLN A 257 22.61 13.11 -3.81
C GLN A 257 22.88 12.13 -4.96
N GLY A 258 23.62 12.58 -5.97
CA GLY A 258 24.06 11.70 -7.05
C GLY A 258 24.53 12.45 -8.28
N GLU A 259 24.91 11.67 -9.30
CA GLU A 259 25.17 12.19 -10.64
C GLU A 259 23.87 12.71 -11.28
N GLY A 260 24.00 13.68 -12.17
CA GLY A 260 22.88 14.34 -12.84
C GLY A 260 22.85 15.85 -12.62
N GLN A 261 21.82 16.50 -13.14
CA GLN A 261 21.65 17.95 -13.04
C GLN A 261 20.58 18.30 -12.02
N GLU A 262 20.71 19.45 -11.35
CA GLU A 262 19.70 19.99 -10.45
C GLU A 262 19.42 21.46 -10.76
N ILE A 263 18.15 21.82 -10.87
CA ILE A 263 17.69 23.17 -11.20
C ILE A 263 16.92 23.72 -10.00
N VAL A 264 17.29 24.91 -9.53
CA VAL A 264 16.64 25.57 -8.40
C VAL A 264 15.73 26.67 -8.90
N ILE A 265 14.48 26.65 -8.45
CA ILE A 265 13.40 27.55 -8.87
C ILE A 265 12.89 28.31 -7.65
N ASP A 266 12.77 29.64 -7.74
CA ASP A 266 12.19 30.47 -6.70
C ASP A 266 10.64 30.44 -6.69
N THR A 267 10.02 31.12 -5.72
CA THR A 267 8.56 31.19 -5.58
C THR A 267 7.83 31.81 -6.78
N ASN A 268 8.52 32.55 -7.65
CA ASN A 268 7.94 33.18 -8.83
C ASN A 268 8.09 32.30 -10.08
N GLY A 269 8.64 31.10 -9.94
CA GLY A 269 8.93 30.21 -11.06
C GLY A 269 10.27 30.51 -11.75
N LYS A 270 11.09 31.41 -11.22
CA LYS A 270 12.34 31.80 -11.89
C LYS A 270 13.46 30.84 -11.53
N VAL A 271 14.20 30.37 -12.54
CA VAL A 271 15.43 29.61 -12.33
C VAL A 271 16.49 30.53 -11.74
N VAL A 272 16.92 30.20 -10.52
CA VAL A 272 17.95 30.96 -9.78
C VAL A 272 19.30 30.24 -9.74
N GLU A 273 19.31 28.94 -10.03
CA GLU A 273 20.54 28.15 -10.07
C GLU A 273 20.39 26.92 -10.97
N VAL A 274 21.48 26.52 -11.63
CA VAL A 274 21.58 25.28 -12.40
C VAL A 274 22.90 24.61 -12.03
N LEU A 275 22.79 23.45 -11.38
CA LEU A 275 23.89 22.69 -10.80
C LEU A 275 24.16 21.44 -11.64
N MET A 276 25.43 21.11 -11.85
CA MET A 276 25.85 19.90 -12.59
C MET A 276 25.95 18.65 -11.71
N LYS A 277 25.46 18.75 -10.46
CA LYS A 277 25.38 17.64 -9.50
C LYS A 277 24.13 17.80 -8.66
N ARG A 278 23.54 16.68 -8.25
CA ARG A 278 22.37 16.63 -7.38
C ARG A 278 22.73 16.63 -5.90
N GLY A 279 21.86 17.21 -5.08
CA GLY A 279 21.95 17.12 -3.61
C GLY A 279 21.94 18.48 -2.91
N SER A 280 21.10 19.42 -3.34
CA SER A 280 20.94 20.71 -2.71
C SER A 280 20.26 20.62 -1.33
N ALA A 281 20.66 21.52 -0.42
CA ALA A 281 19.89 21.75 0.80
C ALA A 281 18.52 22.34 0.43
N ILE A 282 17.44 21.79 1.01
CA ILE A 282 16.07 22.22 0.72
C ILE A 282 15.71 23.41 1.60
N ASN A 283 15.43 24.54 0.96
CA ASN A 283 14.99 25.77 1.60
C ASN A 283 13.50 26.03 1.31
N ALA A 284 12.78 26.54 2.30
CA ALA A 284 11.40 26.97 2.10
C ALA A 284 11.30 28.07 1.03
N GLY A 285 10.27 28.00 0.18
CA GLY A 285 10.08 28.93 -0.92
C GLY A 285 10.83 28.59 -2.21
N PHE A 286 11.59 27.50 -2.23
CA PHE A 286 12.24 26.99 -3.44
C PHE A 286 11.68 25.63 -3.84
N SER A 287 11.78 25.33 -5.12
CA SER A 287 11.59 23.99 -5.69
C SER A 287 12.83 23.56 -6.43
N TYR A 288 13.06 22.26 -6.49
CA TYR A 288 14.27 21.66 -7.05
C TYR A 288 13.85 20.64 -8.09
N VAL A 289 14.36 20.75 -9.31
CA VAL A 289 14.13 19.76 -10.37
C VAL A 289 15.41 18.97 -10.56
N GLN A 290 15.38 17.69 -10.25
CA GLN A 290 16.50 16.78 -10.49
C GLN A 290 16.31 16.02 -11.78
N LEU A 291 17.42 15.82 -12.47
CA LEU A 291 17.54 15.06 -13.70
C LEU A 291 18.49 13.89 -13.44
N THR A 292 18.03 12.66 -13.60
CA THR A 292 18.85 11.45 -13.46
C THR A 292 19.07 10.76 -14.81
N GLY A 293 20.02 9.83 -14.84
CA GLY A 293 20.30 9.03 -16.04
C GLY A 293 20.56 9.90 -17.27
N ASP A 294 19.81 9.62 -18.33
CA ASP A 294 19.91 10.33 -19.61
C ASP A 294 18.96 11.53 -19.75
N SER A 295 18.17 11.85 -18.71
CA SER A 295 17.19 12.94 -18.71
C SER A 295 17.86 14.31 -18.86
N LYS A 296 17.29 15.15 -19.73
CA LYS A 296 17.85 16.46 -20.09
C LYS A 296 16.77 17.53 -20.21
N LEU A 297 17.07 18.70 -19.65
CA LEU A 297 16.29 19.92 -19.84
C LEU A 297 17.18 21.05 -20.36
N ASN A 298 16.71 21.75 -21.39
CA ASN A 298 17.39 22.94 -21.90
C ASN A 298 16.91 24.16 -21.12
N VAL A 299 17.49 24.38 -19.94
CA VAL A 299 17.11 25.46 -19.00
C VAL A 299 18.34 26.31 -18.68
N LYS A 300 18.14 27.63 -18.59
CA LYS A 300 19.16 28.62 -18.26
C LYS A 300 18.74 29.47 -17.07
N LEU A 301 19.73 30.09 -16.45
CA LEU A 301 19.50 31.06 -15.37
C LEU A 301 18.53 32.15 -15.83
N GLY A 302 17.48 32.37 -15.05
CA GLY A 302 16.44 33.36 -15.32
C GLY A 302 15.27 32.90 -16.18
N ASP A 303 15.29 31.67 -16.72
CA ASP A 303 14.12 31.09 -17.38
C ASP A 303 12.95 30.95 -16.40
N ASN A 304 11.72 30.96 -16.94
CA ASN A 304 10.51 30.78 -16.14
C ASN A 304 9.98 29.36 -16.28
N LEU A 305 9.90 28.67 -15.15
CA LEU A 305 9.46 27.30 -14.97
C LEU A 305 8.22 27.26 -14.09
N THR A 306 7.14 26.65 -14.58
CA THR A 306 5.92 26.47 -13.79
C THR A 306 5.48 25.01 -13.81
N LEU A 307 5.17 24.49 -12.62
CA LEU A 307 4.65 23.14 -12.47
C LEU A 307 3.13 23.17 -12.58
N ALA A 308 2.58 22.39 -13.50
CA ALA A 308 1.16 22.12 -13.61
C ALA A 308 0.92 20.67 -13.17
N SER A 309 0.02 20.48 -12.21
CA SER A 309 -0.36 19.15 -11.72
C SER A 309 -1.84 18.93 -11.96
N LYS A 310 -2.16 17.78 -12.56
CA LYS A 310 -3.52 17.33 -12.81
C LYS A 310 -3.72 16.00 -12.09
N VAL A 311 -4.84 15.88 -11.38
CA VAL A 311 -5.29 14.64 -10.75
C VAL A 311 -6.63 14.27 -11.35
N VAL A 312 -6.75 13.05 -11.87
CA VAL A 312 -7.97 12.54 -12.48
C VAL A 312 -8.47 11.37 -11.65
N VAL A 313 -9.71 11.45 -11.16
CA VAL A 313 -10.37 10.39 -10.39
C VAL A 313 -11.56 9.89 -11.17
N ASP A 314 -11.61 8.58 -11.43
CA ASP A 314 -12.69 7.92 -12.17
C ASP A 314 -12.99 8.57 -13.54
N GLY A 315 -11.95 9.10 -14.20
CA GLY A 315 -12.03 9.78 -15.49
C GLY A 315 -12.32 11.29 -15.42
N GLU A 316 -12.59 11.83 -14.23
CA GLU A 316 -12.91 13.24 -14.01
C GLU A 316 -11.77 13.99 -13.31
N GLU A 317 -11.46 15.19 -13.80
CA GLU A 317 -10.41 16.00 -13.18
C GLU A 317 -10.87 16.56 -11.82
N VAL A 318 -10.06 16.33 -10.79
CA VAL A 318 -10.29 16.88 -9.45
C VAL A 318 -9.51 18.18 -9.29
N GLN A 319 -10.23 19.26 -8.99
CA GLN A 319 -9.59 20.54 -8.72
C GLN A 319 -8.83 20.51 -7.39
N LEU A 320 -7.50 20.58 -7.50
CA LEU A 320 -6.59 20.73 -6.38
C LEU A 320 -6.69 22.15 -5.79
N ARG A 321 -7.40 22.26 -4.66
CA ARG A 321 -7.65 23.53 -3.96
C ARG A 321 -7.46 23.35 -2.45
N LYS A 322 -7.27 24.48 -1.76
CA LYS A 322 -7.21 24.52 -0.31
C LYS A 322 -8.40 23.78 0.31
N GLY A 323 -8.14 22.91 1.27
CA GLY A 323 -9.07 22.04 1.97
C GLY A 323 -9.17 20.63 1.41
N VAL A 324 -8.70 20.37 0.18
CA VAL A 324 -8.74 19.03 -0.43
C VAL A 324 -7.46 18.28 -0.10
N SER A 325 -7.60 17.14 0.55
CA SER A 325 -6.53 16.16 0.76
C SER A 325 -6.93 14.82 0.16
N MET A 326 -5.93 14.07 -0.31
CA MET A 326 -6.14 12.77 -0.96
C MET A 326 -4.99 11.83 -0.62
N LEU A 327 -5.27 10.54 -0.48
CA LEU A 327 -4.22 9.52 -0.32
C LEU A 327 -4.59 8.23 -1.06
N ASN A 328 -3.61 7.65 -1.75
CA ASN A 328 -3.75 6.33 -2.37
C ASN A 328 -3.64 5.23 -1.32
N ALA A 329 -4.42 4.17 -1.53
CA ALA A 329 -4.25 2.88 -0.88
C ALA A 329 -4.84 1.80 -1.80
N GLY A 330 -5.56 0.83 -1.26
CA GLY A 330 -6.32 -0.14 -2.03
C GLY A 330 -6.19 -1.57 -1.50
N PRO A 331 -6.86 -2.53 -2.14
CA PRO A 331 -7.79 -2.34 -3.26
C PRO A 331 -9.11 -1.69 -2.83
N SER A 332 -10.00 -1.44 -3.80
CA SER A 332 -11.41 -1.18 -3.52
C SER A 332 -12.01 -2.43 -2.86
N LEU A 333 -12.82 -2.21 -1.84
CA LEU A 333 -13.49 -3.27 -1.09
C LEU A 333 -14.94 -3.39 -1.52
N VAL A 334 -15.64 -2.27 -1.55
CA VAL A 334 -17.03 -2.15 -1.95
C VAL A 334 -17.12 -1.02 -2.96
N THR A 335 -17.83 -1.26 -4.06
CA THR A 335 -18.11 -0.27 -5.10
C THR A 335 -19.60 -0.32 -5.41
N ASN A 336 -20.30 0.81 -5.25
CA ASN A 336 -21.76 0.89 -5.45
C ASN A 336 -22.55 -0.20 -4.69
N PHE A 337 -22.26 -0.37 -3.39
CA PHE A 337 -22.91 -1.32 -2.49
C PHE A 337 -22.66 -2.81 -2.76
N ALA A 338 -21.68 -3.15 -3.58
CA ALA A 338 -21.30 -4.55 -3.83
C ALA A 338 -19.80 -4.74 -3.62
N ILE A 339 -19.41 -5.91 -3.09
CA ILE A 339 -18.00 -6.32 -2.98
C ILE A 339 -17.32 -6.27 -4.36
N ASP A 340 -16.17 -5.62 -4.45
CA ASP A 340 -15.44 -5.38 -5.70
C ASP A 340 -14.17 -6.23 -5.82
N ILE A 341 -14.33 -7.49 -6.20
CA ILE A 341 -13.20 -8.40 -6.46
C ILE A 341 -12.54 -8.07 -7.81
N ALA A 342 -13.32 -7.67 -8.82
CA ALA A 342 -12.84 -7.52 -10.19
C ALA A 342 -11.79 -6.41 -10.31
N SER A 343 -11.97 -5.28 -9.62
CA SER A 343 -11.05 -4.14 -9.69
C SER A 343 -9.66 -4.43 -9.13
N ARG A 344 -9.49 -5.48 -8.32
CA ARG A 344 -8.17 -5.93 -7.84
C ARG A 344 -7.18 -6.16 -8.98
N ASN A 345 -7.68 -6.64 -10.13
CA ASN A 345 -6.87 -6.92 -11.32
C ASN A 345 -6.13 -5.67 -11.84
N THR A 346 -6.83 -4.52 -11.89
CA THR A 346 -6.29 -3.27 -12.43
C THR A 346 -5.68 -2.37 -11.36
N GLN A 347 -6.03 -2.57 -10.09
CA GLN A 347 -5.53 -1.80 -8.94
C GLN A 347 -4.20 -2.33 -8.38
N GLY A 348 -3.61 -3.33 -9.04
CA GLY A 348 -2.31 -3.89 -8.70
C GLY A 348 -2.32 -4.99 -7.64
N PHE A 349 -3.48 -5.61 -7.42
CA PHE A 349 -3.65 -6.79 -6.56
C PHE A 349 -4.01 -8.00 -7.44
N ASN A 350 -3.14 -8.29 -8.40
CA ASN A 350 -3.33 -9.31 -9.42
C ASN A 350 -2.27 -10.42 -9.29
N PRO A 351 -2.66 -11.71 -9.30
CA PRO A 351 -1.70 -12.82 -9.38
C PRO A 351 -1.00 -12.94 -10.75
N TYR A 352 -1.48 -12.28 -11.80
CA TYR A 352 -0.98 -12.40 -13.17
C TYR A 352 -0.80 -11.03 -13.85
N PRO A 353 0.12 -10.15 -13.39
CA PRO A 353 0.40 -8.88 -14.05
C PRO A 353 0.96 -9.11 -15.47
N SER A 354 0.83 -8.12 -16.37
CA SER A 354 1.22 -8.29 -17.79
C SER A 354 2.74 -8.30 -18.03
N THR A 355 3.54 -8.11 -16.99
CA THR A 355 5.00 -8.14 -17.03
C THR A 355 5.50 -9.53 -17.41
N GLY A 356 6.19 -9.64 -18.55
CA GLY A 356 6.71 -10.91 -19.08
C GLY A 356 7.80 -11.59 -18.24
N ASP A 357 8.32 -10.92 -17.20
CA ASP A 357 9.28 -11.49 -16.23
C ASP A 357 8.98 -10.97 -14.81
N HIS A 358 8.77 -11.90 -13.87
CA HIS A 358 8.26 -11.70 -12.50
C HIS A 358 9.30 -11.13 -11.49
N ALA A 359 10.05 -10.10 -11.86
CA ALA A 359 11.20 -9.65 -11.07
C ALA A 359 10.87 -8.67 -9.92
N GLY A 360 10.60 -9.17 -8.70
CA GLY A 360 10.80 -8.38 -7.47
C GLY A 360 9.55 -8.07 -6.61
N SER A 361 8.81 -9.08 -6.16
CA SER A 361 7.74 -9.01 -5.16
C SER A 361 8.22 -9.40 -3.75
N GLN A 362 8.44 -8.47 -2.83
CA GLN A 362 8.88 -8.81 -1.47
C GLN A 362 7.77 -9.42 -0.60
N ASP A 363 8.07 -10.51 0.11
CA ASP A 363 7.15 -11.41 0.80
C ASP A 363 6.62 -10.91 2.17
N ASP A 364 5.30 -11.01 2.43
CA ASP A 364 4.75 -11.33 3.78
C ASP A 364 4.37 -12.83 3.86
N ASP A 365 5.22 -13.60 3.16
CA ASP A 365 5.56 -15.03 3.24
C ASP A 365 4.96 -16.04 2.23
N GLY A 366 4.83 -15.66 0.95
CA GLY A 366 4.68 -16.56 -0.22
C GLY A 366 5.91 -17.47 -0.53
N LEU A 367 6.73 -17.71 0.49
CA LEU A 367 7.96 -18.50 0.57
C LEU A 367 8.85 -18.51 -0.67
N GLY A 368 9.66 -17.47 -0.75
CA GLY A 368 10.89 -17.42 -1.52
C GLY A 368 11.66 -18.75 -1.55
N VAL A 369 11.82 -19.28 -2.76
CA VAL A 369 12.80 -20.30 -3.06
C VAL A 369 14.07 -19.58 -3.49
N SER A 370 15.06 -19.59 -2.61
CA SER A 370 16.46 -19.19 -2.81
C SER A 370 16.88 -19.01 -4.29
N GLY A 371 17.11 -17.75 -4.68
CA GLY A 371 17.93 -17.42 -5.85
C GLY A 371 17.20 -17.13 -7.17
N ALA A 372 15.87 -17.17 -7.22
CA ALA A 372 15.09 -16.75 -8.41
C ALA A 372 13.83 -15.98 -8.00
N MET A 373 13.73 -14.73 -8.47
CA MET A 373 12.53 -13.98 -8.89
C MET A 373 11.18 -14.47 -8.32
N GLU A 374 10.55 -13.64 -7.48
CA GLU A 374 9.36 -13.93 -6.66
C GLU A 374 8.06 -14.17 -7.47
N ASN A 375 7.24 -15.14 -7.06
CA ASN A 375 5.99 -15.52 -7.75
C ASN A 375 4.80 -14.64 -7.32
N ARG A 376 3.90 -14.32 -8.27
CA ARG A 376 2.76 -13.42 -8.00
C ARG A 376 1.53 -14.12 -7.43
N GLU A 377 1.37 -15.42 -7.67
CA GLU A 377 0.29 -16.18 -7.03
C GLU A 377 0.52 -16.37 -5.52
N GLY A 378 1.78 -16.56 -5.09
CA GLY A 378 2.14 -16.65 -3.68
C GLY A 378 1.94 -15.31 -2.96
N PHE A 379 2.30 -14.19 -3.59
CA PHE A 379 1.89 -12.87 -3.09
C PHE A 379 0.37 -12.79 -2.94
N TYR A 380 -0.40 -13.13 -3.98
CA TYR A 380 -1.86 -12.97 -3.93
C TYR A 380 -2.48 -13.85 -2.84
N ASN A 381 -1.98 -15.08 -2.67
CA ASN A 381 -2.39 -15.94 -1.56
C ASN A 381 -2.04 -15.32 -0.20
N GLY A 382 -0.78 -14.94 0.00
CA GLY A 382 -0.30 -14.35 1.26
C GLY A 382 -1.03 -13.06 1.59
N TRP A 383 -1.01 -12.09 0.67
CA TRP A 383 -1.46 -10.75 0.93
C TRP A 383 -2.98 -10.56 0.77
N VAL A 384 -3.64 -11.20 -0.21
CA VAL A 384 -5.07 -10.96 -0.50
C VAL A 384 -5.96 -11.99 0.16
N LEU A 385 -5.63 -13.27 0.01
CA LEU A 385 -6.51 -14.38 0.41
C LEU A 385 -6.36 -14.77 1.88
N ARG A 386 -5.14 -14.75 2.41
CA ARG A 386 -4.89 -15.04 3.82
C ARG A 386 -5.28 -13.87 4.72
N ARG A 387 -5.50 -14.21 5.98
CA ARG A 387 -5.92 -13.25 6.99
C ARG A 387 -4.73 -12.52 7.59
N HIS A 388 -4.86 -11.20 7.64
CA HIS A 388 -3.89 -10.30 8.25
C HIS A 388 -4.61 -9.21 9.03
N PRO A 389 -3.91 -8.45 9.88
CA PRO A 389 -4.45 -7.18 10.34
C PRO A 389 -4.77 -6.28 9.14
N ARG A 390 -5.89 -5.57 9.19
CA ARG A 390 -6.37 -4.70 8.11
C ARG A 390 -6.96 -3.43 8.67
N THR A 391 -6.79 -2.35 7.93
CA THR A 391 -7.50 -1.09 8.16
C THR A 391 -8.32 -0.78 6.91
N ALA A 392 -9.55 -0.32 7.09
CA ALA A 392 -10.44 0.05 6.00
C ALA A 392 -11.28 1.27 6.35
N LEU A 393 -11.72 1.99 5.32
CA LEU A 393 -12.62 3.13 5.44
C LEU A 393 -13.69 3.06 4.36
N GLY A 394 -14.94 3.36 4.70
CA GLY A 394 -16.04 3.39 3.76
C GLY A 394 -17.08 4.44 4.11
N VAL A 395 -17.85 4.86 3.11
CA VAL A 395 -18.86 5.92 3.24
C VAL A 395 -20.19 5.43 2.68
N THR A 396 -21.26 5.65 3.43
CA THR A 396 -22.65 5.35 3.02
C THR A 396 -23.23 6.50 2.18
N ASP A 397 -24.31 6.26 1.45
CA ASP A 397 -25.02 7.33 0.71
C ASP A 397 -25.60 8.43 1.61
N ASN A 398 -25.80 8.14 2.90
CA ASN A 398 -26.28 9.11 3.89
C ASN A 398 -25.15 9.89 4.57
N ASN A 399 -23.93 9.88 4.00
CA ASN A 399 -22.77 10.60 4.50
C ASN A 399 -22.34 10.15 5.92
N VAL A 400 -22.54 8.86 6.22
CA VAL A 400 -21.96 8.20 7.39
C VAL A 400 -20.67 7.50 6.97
N LEU A 401 -19.58 7.84 7.63
CA LEU A 401 -18.27 7.21 7.48
C LEU A 401 -18.10 6.09 8.50
N TYR A 402 -17.56 4.97 8.05
CA TYR A 402 -17.06 3.89 8.89
C TYR A 402 -15.57 3.72 8.69
N ALA A 403 -14.83 3.59 9.78
CA ALA A 403 -13.46 3.12 9.78
C ALA A 403 -13.38 1.83 10.60
N ALA A 404 -12.76 0.80 10.04
CA ALA A 404 -12.61 -0.51 10.67
C ALA A 404 -11.13 -0.87 10.76
N VAL A 405 -10.69 -1.35 11.92
CA VAL A 405 -9.39 -1.99 12.11
C VAL A 405 -9.64 -3.39 12.62
N VAL A 406 -9.26 -4.40 11.82
CA VAL A 406 -9.26 -5.80 12.20
C VAL A 406 -7.84 -6.15 12.62
N TYR A 407 -7.64 -6.59 13.86
CA TYR A 407 -6.34 -7.02 14.36
C TYR A 407 -6.07 -8.50 13.97
N GLY A 408 -4.82 -8.90 13.83
CA GLY A 408 -4.48 -10.24 13.30
C GLY A 408 -3.07 -10.72 13.65
N ARG A 409 -2.66 -11.85 13.05
CA ARG A 409 -1.36 -12.53 13.29
C ARG A 409 -1.13 -12.97 14.74
N ALA A 410 -2.19 -13.15 15.51
CA ALA A 410 -2.13 -13.70 16.86
C ALA A 410 -3.00 -14.97 16.92
N PRO A 411 -2.47 -16.14 16.52
CA PRO A 411 -3.22 -17.40 16.51
C PRO A 411 -3.97 -17.62 17.82
N THR A 412 -5.24 -18.01 17.74
CA THR A 412 -6.18 -18.24 18.85
C THR A 412 -6.62 -16.99 19.62
N VAL A 413 -6.10 -15.80 19.29
CA VAL A 413 -6.44 -14.52 19.94
C VAL A 413 -7.18 -13.61 18.96
N THR A 414 -6.61 -13.40 17.77
CA THR A 414 -7.27 -12.74 16.64
C THR A 414 -6.62 -13.14 15.34
N GLU A 415 -7.43 -13.68 14.41
CA GLU A 415 -6.92 -14.27 13.18
C GLU A 415 -6.69 -13.24 12.06
N GLY A 416 -7.25 -12.04 12.18
CA GLY A 416 -7.22 -11.03 11.13
C GLY A 416 -8.35 -11.22 10.12
N ALA A 417 -8.19 -10.59 8.95
CA ALA A 417 -9.14 -10.67 7.85
C ALA A 417 -8.41 -10.76 6.50
N SER A 418 -8.95 -11.56 5.59
CA SER A 418 -8.62 -11.47 4.17
C SER A 418 -9.19 -10.17 3.59
N ILE A 419 -8.79 -9.81 2.37
CA ILE A 419 -9.39 -8.64 1.70
C ILE A 419 -10.90 -8.83 1.49
N THR A 420 -11.34 -10.05 1.19
CA THR A 420 -12.76 -10.38 1.03
C THR A 420 -13.52 -10.34 2.36
N ASP A 421 -12.91 -10.78 3.47
CA ASP A 421 -13.51 -10.68 4.81
C ASP A 421 -13.77 -9.21 5.19
N VAL A 422 -12.79 -8.31 4.97
CA VAL A 422 -12.98 -6.88 5.26
C VAL A 422 -14.01 -6.25 4.32
N ALA A 423 -14.03 -6.64 3.05
CA ALA A 423 -15.06 -6.17 2.13
C ALA A 423 -16.46 -6.55 2.60
N ALA A 424 -16.66 -7.79 3.08
CA ALA A 424 -17.92 -8.23 3.66
C ALA A 424 -18.32 -7.43 4.91
N VAL A 425 -17.37 -7.07 5.78
CA VAL A 425 -17.63 -6.17 6.92
C VAL A 425 -18.11 -4.81 6.42
N MET A 426 -17.44 -4.20 5.45
CA MET A 426 -17.79 -2.88 4.93
C MET A 426 -19.13 -2.87 4.16
N GLU A 427 -19.44 -3.95 3.44
CA GLU A 427 -20.73 -4.15 2.76
C GLU A 427 -21.85 -4.28 3.80
N ALA A 428 -21.66 -5.09 4.84
CA ALA A 428 -22.64 -5.28 5.91
C ALA A 428 -22.93 -3.99 6.70
N LEU A 429 -21.97 -3.07 6.78
CA LEU A 429 -22.14 -1.74 7.36
C LEU A 429 -22.92 -0.76 6.44
N GLY A 430 -23.27 -1.19 5.23
CA GLY A 430 -24.06 -0.43 4.27
C GLY A 430 -23.27 0.66 3.54
N THR A 431 -21.95 0.51 3.45
CA THR A 431 -21.11 1.46 2.71
C THR A 431 -21.43 1.40 1.22
N LYS A 432 -21.48 2.57 0.57
CA LYS A 432 -21.63 2.68 -0.88
C LYS A 432 -20.31 2.33 -1.54
N ASN A 433 -19.24 2.99 -1.08
CA ASN A 433 -17.88 2.72 -1.48
C ASN A 433 -17.02 2.50 -0.23
N ALA A 434 -16.06 1.58 -0.31
CA ALA A 434 -15.08 1.31 0.73
C ALA A 434 -13.71 0.99 0.12
N ILE A 435 -12.65 1.42 0.80
CA ILE A 435 -11.25 1.25 0.40
C ILE A 435 -10.48 0.54 1.53
N ASN A 436 -9.62 -0.41 1.15
CA ASN A 436 -8.63 -0.96 2.05
C ASN A 436 -7.45 0.01 2.19
N LEU A 437 -7.02 0.27 3.42
CA LEU A 437 -5.85 1.08 3.75
C LEU A 437 -4.64 0.17 4.04
N ASP A 438 -3.51 0.74 4.46
CA ASP A 438 -2.36 -0.10 4.81
C ASP A 438 -2.68 -1.06 5.96
N GLY A 439 -2.09 -2.25 5.92
CA GLY A 439 -2.43 -3.39 6.75
C GLY A 439 -1.26 -3.94 7.56
N GLY A 440 -1.37 -5.19 8.02
CA GLY A 440 -0.31 -5.85 8.79
C GLY A 440 0.04 -5.07 10.05
N GLY A 441 1.33 -4.97 10.38
CA GLY A 441 1.80 -4.23 11.56
C GLY A 441 1.44 -2.74 11.57
N SER A 442 1.06 -2.16 10.42
CA SER A 442 0.60 -0.77 10.32
C SER A 442 -0.80 -0.57 10.90
N SER A 443 -1.60 -1.63 11.03
CA SER A 443 -3.02 -1.54 11.42
C SER A 443 -3.18 -1.09 12.87
N MET A 444 -3.70 0.12 13.07
CA MET A 444 -3.94 0.64 14.41
C MET A 444 -5.08 1.64 14.41
N MET A 445 -5.97 1.53 15.41
CA MET A 445 -6.94 2.57 15.77
C MET A 445 -6.65 3.08 17.18
N VAL A 446 -6.67 4.40 17.32
CA VAL A 446 -6.47 5.13 18.58
C VAL A 446 -7.71 5.97 18.86
N ILE A 447 -8.23 5.93 20.08
CA ILE A 447 -9.35 6.77 20.54
C ILE A 447 -8.95 7.40 21.88
N ASP A 448 -9.10 8.72 22.00
CA ASP A 448 -8.73 9.50 23.19
C ASP A 448 -7.32 9.15 23.70
N GLY A 449 -6.35 9.06 22.79
CA GLY A 449 -4.95 8.74 23.08
C GLY A 449 -4.69 7.28 23.48
N LYS A 450 -5.67 6.38 23.35
CA LYS A 450 -5.53 4.96 23.68
C LYS A 450 -5.68 4.09 22.45
N ARG A 451 -4.74 3.18 22.24
CA ARG A 451 -4.86 2.09 21.26
C ARG A 451 -6.04 1.21 21.61
N THR A 452 -6.80 0.82 20.59
CA THR A 452 -8.03 0.02 20.74
C THR A 452 -7.79 -1.49 20.67
N GLY A 453 -6.66 -1.92 20.13
CA GLY A 453 -6.19 -3.30 20.15
C GLY A 453 -4.67 -3.42 20.02
N SER A 454 -4.19 -4.64 19.78
CA SER A 454 -2.76 -4.97 19.82
C SER A 454 -2.10 -4.87 18.44
N SER A 455 -0.87 -4.33 18.40
CA SER A 455 -0.02 -4.43 17.19
C SER A 455 0.29 -5.91 16.90
N SER A 456 0.37 -6.27 15.62
CA SER A 456 0.91 -7.57 15.22
C SER A 456 2.43 -7.64 15.28
N ASP A 457 3.09 -6.48 15.32
CA ASP A 457 4.53 -6.37 15.52
C ASP A 457 4.85 -6.28 17.02
N ALA A 458 6.13 -6.38 17.39
CA ALA A 458 6.57 -6.28 18.79
C ALA A 458 6.18 -4.94 19.46
N SER A 459 6.02 -3.89 18.66
CA SER A 459 5.52 -2.57 19.07
C SER A 459 4.55 -2.03 18.01
N GLU A 460 3.88 -0.92 18.30
CA GLU A 460 3.16 -0.19 17.25
C GLU A 460 4.15 0.23 16.16
N ARG A 461 3.82 -0.06 14.90
CA ARG A 461 4.66 0.29 13.75
C ARG A 461 4.58 1.78 13.49
N GLU A 462 5.72 2.36 13.13
CA GLU A 462 5.78 3.72 12.59
C GLU A 462 5.37 3.68 11.11
N VAL A 463 4.44 4.55 10.73
CA VAL A 463 3.86 4.63 9.38
C VAL A 463 4.06 6.04 8.81
N SER A 464 3.84 6.19 7.49
CA SER A 464 4.01 7.47 6.78
C SER A 464 2.93 8.50 7.09
N ASP A 465 1.70 8.05 7.29
CA ASP A 465 0.53 8.91 7.42
C ASP A 465 -0.61 8.25 8.19
N ALA A 466 -1.48 9.10 8.71
CA ALA A 466 -2.67 8.71 9.45
C ALA A 466 -3.87 9.55 9.02
N ILE A 467 -5.06 8.98 9.20
CA ILE A 467 -6.32 9.70 9.13
C ILE A 467 -6.76 9.99 10.56
N ILE A 468 -6.94 11.27 10.87
CA ILE A 468 -7.33 11.76 12.19
C ILE A 468 -8.74 12.36 12.17
N PHE A 469 -9.38 12.28 13.34
CA PHE A 469 -10.69 12.82 13.63
C PHE A 469 -10.51 13.85 14.75
N THR A 470 -10.64 15.15 14.46
CA THR A 470 -10.40 16.22 15.45
C THR A 470 -11.56 16.39 16.43
N ARG A 471 -11.35 17.08 17.55
CA ARG A 471 -12.46 17.41 18.46
C ARG A 471 -13.44 18.42 17.86
#